data_AF-A0A853ENU7-F1
#
_entry.id   AF-A0A853ENU7-F1
#
_cell.length_a   1.000
_cell.length_b   1.000
_cell.length_c   1.000
_cell.angle_alpha   90.00
_cell.angle_beta   90.00
_cell.angle_gamma   90.00
#
_symmetry.space_group_name_H-M   'P 1'
#
loop_
_entity.id
_entity.type
_entity.pdbx_description
1 polymer ?
#
loop_
_entity_poly.entity_id
_entity_poly.type
_entity_poly.pdbx_seq_one_letter_code
_entity_poly.pdbx_strand_id
1 'polypeptide(L)'
;MTPGLRPHLVLGTDFLAGCRENGTPEALRFMLAHQVGHMVLNHHTRRWLWLSTAILGTPVLRGVFIRLLEFNADLWAARAVPEGAERALALCAVGKDNYPYLHGGEQAEHWERRRDTLGQLAYLWATQVPAAERVSRLHHHGLRLRT
;
A
#
# COMPACT_ATOMS: atom_id res chain seq x y z
N MET A 1 5.26 8.00 -9.13
CA MET A 1 4.16 7.28 -9.80
C MET A 1 2.86 7.64 -9.10
N THR A 2 1.78 7.94 -9.83
CA THR A 2 0.43 8.07 -9.23
C THR A 2 -0.15 6.65 -9.08
N PRO A 3 -0.44 6.19 -7.86
CA PRO A 3 -0.95 4.85 -7.66
C PRO A 3 -2.40 4.70 -8.13
N GLY A 4 -2.78 3.51 -8.58
CA GLY A 4 -4.17 3.11 -8.87
C GLY A 4 -4.92 3.77 -10.04
N LEU A 5 -4.41 4.84 -10.65
CA LEU A 5 -5.14 5.54 -11.75
C LEU A 5 -4.96 4.89 -13.14
N ARG A 6 -4.49 3.64 -13.22
CA ARG A 6 -4.14 3.00 -14.50
C ARG A 6 -5.09 1.87 -14.86
N PRO A 7 -5.41 1.69 -16.15
CA PRO A 7 -6.22 0.57 -16.64
C PRO A 7 -5.38 -0.69 -16.91
N HIS A 8 -4.20 -0.83 -16.31
CA HIS A 8 -3.30 -1.97 -16.52
C HIS A 8 -2.55 -2.31 -15.22
N LEU A 9 -2.13 -3.57 -15.11
CA LEU A 9 -1.39 -4.06 -13.96
C LEU A 9 0.10 -3.77 -14.13
N VAL A 10 0.72 -3.25 -13.07
CA VAL A 10 2.18 -3.06 -13.02
C VAL A 10 2.72 -3.85 -11.84
N LEU A 11 3.69 -4.72 -12.11
CA LEU A 11 4.43 -5.45 -11.10
C LEU A 11 5.92 -5.25 -11.34
N GLY A 12 6.65 -4.84 -10.30
CA GLY A 12 8.10 -4.69 -10.39
C GLY A 12 8.80 -6.03 -10.56
N THR A 13 9.84 -6.07 -11.40
CA THR A 13 10.67 -7.28 -11.60
C THR A 13 11.27 -7.76 -10.29
N ASP A 14 11.76 -6.84 -9.46
CA ASP A 14 12.39 -7.17 -8.18
C ASP A 14 11.39 -7.71 -7.15
N PHE A 15 10.15 -7.23 -7.20
CA PHE A 15 9.07 -7.76 -6.37
C PHE A 15 8.74 -9.20 -6.77
N LEU A 16 8.62 -9.45 -8.08
CA LEU A 16 8.40 -10.80 -8.60
C LEU A 16 9.56 -11.73 -8.26
N ALA A 17 10.80 -11.28 -8.43
CA ALA A 17 12.01 -12.02 -8.07
C ALA A 17 12.02 -12.34 -6.57
N GLY A 18 11.77 -11.35 -5.70
CA GLY A 18 11.70 -11.55 -4.26
C GLY A 18 10.66 -12.59 -3.84
N CYS A 19 9.47 -12.56 -4.44
CA CYS A 19 8.45 -13.58 -4.15
C CYS A 19 8.87 -14.98 -4.59
N ARG A 20 9.58 -15.10 -5.72
CA ARG A 20 10.04 -16.40 -6.25
C ARG A 20 11.20 -16.96 -5.45
N GLU A 21 12.21 -16.13 -5.17
CA GLU A 21 13.43 -16.50 -4.46
C GLU A 21 13.14 -16.96 -3.02
N ASN A 22 12.16 -16.34 -2.37
CA ASN A 22 11.82 -16.63 -0.97
C ASN A 22 10.57 -17.52 -0.81
N GLY A 23 9.98 -17.99 -1.90
CA GLY A 23 8.84 -18.91 -1.86
C GLY A 23 7.59 -18.32 -1.19
N THR A 24 7.26 -17.04 -1.45
CA THR A 24 6.10 -16.34 -0.89
C THR A 24 5.02 -16.07 -1.95
N PRO A 25 4.35 -17.11 -2.51
CA PRO A 25 3.32 -16.92 -3.52
C PRO A 25 2.10 -16.13 -3.01
N GLU A 26 1.83 -16.16 -1.70
CA GLU A 26 0.78 -15.37 -1.06
C GLU A 26 1.04 -13.87 -1.16
N ALA A 27 2.29 -13.42 -1.00
CA ALA A 27 2.66 -12.01 -1.17
C ALA A 27 2.45 -11.55 -2.62
N LEU A 28 2.78 -12.40 -3.58
CA LEU A 28 2.51 -12.15 -4.99
C LEU A 28 1.00 -12.07 -5.28
N ARG A 29 0.22 -13.03 -4.76
CA ARG A 29 -1.24 -13.04 -4.90
C ARG A 29 -1.89 -11.79 -4.30
N PHE A 30 -1.44 -11.36 -3.12
CA PHE A 30 -1.90 -10.11 -2.52
C PHE A 30 -1.59 -8.91 -3.40
N MET A 31 -0.36 -8.79 -3.91
CA MET A 31 0.00 -7.65 -4.76
C MET A 31 -0.78 -7.62 -6.07
N LEU A 32 -0.99 -8.79 -6.70
CA LEU A 32 -1.85 -8.89 -7.88
C LEU A 32 -3.30 -8.50 -7.54
N ALA A 33 -3.83 -8.99 -6.41
CA ALA A 33 -5.16 -8.62 -5.95
C ALA A 33 -5.27 -7.10 -5.67
N HIS A 34 -4.25 -6.47 -5.10
CA HIS A 34 -4.21 -5.02 -4.89
C HIS A 34 -4.28 -4.24 -6.22
N GLN A 35 -3.51 -4.65 -7.22
CA GLN A 35 -3.57 -4.02 -8.55
C GLN A 35 -4.93 -4.23 -9.24
N VAL A 36 -5.52 -5.42 -9.11
CA VAL A 36 -6.89 -5.70 -9.58
C VAL A 36 -7.91 -4.87 -8.81
N GLY A 37 -7.71 -4.66 -7.51
CA GLY A 37 -8.55 -3.83 -6.65
C GLY A 37 -8.67 -2.41 -7.18
N HIS A 38 -7.58 -1.81 -7.64
CA HIS A 38 -7.63 -0.51 -8.32
C HIS A 38 -8.50 -0.50 -9.58
N MET A 39 -8.53 -1.60 -10.34
CA MET A 39 -9.38 -1.72 -11.53
C MET A 39 -10.85 -1.89 -11.15
N VAL A 40 -11.15 -2.82 -10.24
CA VAL A 40 -12.52 -3.12 -9.78
C VAL A 40 -13.16 -1.91 -9.11
N LEU A 41 -12.40 -1.16 -8.32
CA LEU A 41 -12.85 0.07 -7.68
C LEU A 41 -12.87 1.28 -8.63
N ASN A 42 -12.59 1.07 -9.91
CA ASN A 42 -12.69 2.08 -10.96
C ASN A 42 -11.83 3.33 -10.71
N HIS A 43 -10.71 3.20 -9.99
CA HIS A 43 -9.80 4.31 -9.67
C HIS A 43 -9.24 4.97 -10.95
N HIS A 44 -9.16 4.23 -12.05
CA HIS A 44 -8.70 4.70 -13.35
C HIS A 44 -9.76 5.46 -14.17
N THR A 45 -11.01 5.56 -13.68
CA THR A 45 -12.08 6.20 -14.48
C THR A 45 -11.91 7.71 -14.58
N ARG A 46 -12.51 8.29 -15.63
CA ARG A 46 -12.42 9.71 -15.96
C ARG A 46 -12.84 10.60 -14.78
N ARG A 47 -13.80 10.17 -13.94
CA ARG A 47 -14.23 10.90 -12.73
C ARG A 47 -13.09 11.05 -11.71
N TRP A 48 -12.37 9.97 -11.43
CA TRP A 48 -11.21 10.00 -10.56
C TRP A 48 -10.05 10.78 -11.18
N LEU A 49 -9.89 10.72 -12.50
CA LEU A 49 -8.88 11.50 -13.21
C LEU A 49 -9.17 13.01 -13.12
N TRP A 50 -10.41 13.44 -13.36
CA TRP A 50 -10.84 14.84 -13.19
C TRP A 50 -10.73 15.32 -11.74
N LEU A 51 -11.12 14.47 -10.79
CA LEU A 51 -10.95 14.77 -9.37
C LEU A 51 -9.45 14.89 -9.03
N SER A 52 -8.61 14.03 -9.60
CA SER A 52 -7.17 14.11 -9.44
C SER A 52 -6.58 15.38 -10.06
N THR A 53 -7.03 15.86 -11.22
CA THR A 53 -6.49 17.10 -11.80
C THR A 53 -6.83 18.34 -10.96
N ALA A 54 -8.01 18.37 -10.33
CA ALA A 54 -8.38 19.43 -9.39
C ALA A 54 -7.62 19.34 -8.05
N ILE A 55 -7.35 18.12 -7.56
CA ILE A 55 -6.77 17.86 -6.24
C ILE A 55 -5.23 17.85 -6.26
N LEU A 56 -4.60 17.28 -7.30
CA LEU A 56 -3.16 17.02 -7.36
C LEU A 56 -2.30 18.28 -7.39
N GLY A 57 -2.87 19.44 -7.73
CA GLY A 57 -2.23 20.75 -7.63
C GLY A 57 -2.10 21.27 -6.18
N THR A 58 -2.80 20.64 -5.23
CA THR A 58 -2.75 20.98 -3.81
C THR A 58 -2.05 19.87 -3.02
N PRO A 59 -0.85 20.13 -2.44
CA PRO A 59 -0.01 19.09 -1.84
C PRO A 59 -0.70 18.26 -0.74
N VAL A 60 -1.46 18.92 0.13
CA VAL A 60 -2.17 18.26 1.25
C VAL A 60 -3.30 17.35 0.74
N LEU A 61 -4.18 17.86 -0.13
CA LEU A 61 -5.30 17.06 -0.63
C LEU A 61 -4.82 15.91 -1.52
N ARG A 62 -3.68 16.09 -2.22
CA ARG A 62 -3.01 15.03 -2.96
C ARG A 62 -2.62 13.85 -2.05
N GLY A 63 -2.03 14.12 -0.89
CA GLY A 63 -1.66 13.07 0.06
C GLY A 63 -2.88 12.28 0.56
N VAL A 64 -3.94 12.98 0.93
CA VAL A 64 -5.21 12.35 1.38
C VAL A 64 -5.83 11.49 0.28
N PHE A 65 -5.86 12.01 -0.95
CA PHE A 65 -6.42 11.31 -2.09
C PHE A 65 -5.66 10.02 -2.41
N ILE A 66 -4.32 10.06 -2.44
CA ILE A 66 -3.50 8.86 -2.69
C ILE A 66 -3.74 7.80 -1.60
N ARG A 67 -3.82 8.21 -0.33
CA ARG A 67 -4.13 7.31 0.79
C ARG A 67 -5.47 6.60 0.62
N LEU A 68 -6.50 7.32 0.21
CA LEU A 68 -7.82 6.72 -0.05
C LEU A 68 -7.75 5.64 -1.14
N LEU A 69 -7.00 5.89 -2.23
CA LEU A 69 -6.86 4.89 -3.30
C LEU A 69 -6.10 3.64 -2.84
N GLU A 70 -5.00 3.81 -2.11
CA GLU A 70 -4.19 2.70 -1.58
C GLU A 70 -4.97 1.88 -0.55
N PHE A 71 -5.60 2.53 0.44
CA PHE A 71 -6.30 1.82 1.51
C PHE A 71 -7.51 1.03 1.00
N ASN A 72 -8.25 1.56 0.03
CA ASN A 72 -9.36 0.79 -0.56
C ASN A 72 -8.85 -0.43 -1.33
N ALA A 73 -7.74 -0.29 -2.08
CA ALA A 73 -7.15 -1.41 -2.80
C ALA A 73 -6.53 -2.45 -1.86
N ASP A 74 -5.86 -2.02 -0.80
CA ASP A 74 -5.33 -2.89 0.25
C ASP A 74 -6.44 -3.67 0.94
N LEU A 75 -7.54 -3.00 1.30
CA LEU A 75 -8.68 -3.66 1.94
C LEU A 75 -9.33 -4.68 1.00
N TRP A 76 -9.46 -4.35 -0.29
CA TRP A 76 -9.99 -5.29 -1.28
C TRP A 76 -9.07 -6.51 -1.42
N ALA A 77 -7.76 -6.30 -1.52
CA ALA A 77 -6.76 -7.36 -1.62
C ALA A 77 -6.71 -8.24 -0.37
N ALA A 78 -6.73 -7.62 0.82
CA ALA A 78 -6.65 -8.31 2.09
C ALA A 78 -7.92 -9.13 2.41
N ARG A 79 -9.07 -8.78 1.82
CA ARG A 79 -10.27 -9.64 1.88
C ARG A 79 -10.12 -10.92 1.06
N ALA A 80 -9.33 -10.89 -0.02
CA ALA A 80 -9.10 -12.03 -0.89
C ALA A 80 -7.90 -12.88 -0.45
N VAL A 81 -6.83 -12.23 0.02
CA VAL A 81 -5.54 -12.85 0.36
C VAL A 81 -4.96 -12.20 1.63
N PRO A 82 -5.60 -12.36 2.80
CA PRO A 82 -5.15 -11.72 4.04
C PRO A 82 -3.73 -12.15 4.43
N GLU A 83 -3.38 -13.43 4.27
CA GLU A 83 -2.08 -13.98 4.65
C GLU A 83 -0.89 -13.38 3.87
N GLY A 84 -1.12 -12.79 2.70
CA GLY A 84 -0.07 -12.21 1.86
C GLY A 84 0.23 -10.73 2.14
N ALA A 85 -0.63 -10.03 2.88
CA ALA A 85 -0.59 -8.58 2.95
C ALA A 85 0.68 -8.04 3.61
N GLU A 86 1.05 -8.59 4.77
CA GLU A 86 2.23 -8.12 5.52
C GLU A 86 3.53 -8.33 4.76
N ARG A 87 3.72 -9.53 4.20
CA ARG A 87 4.91 -9.87 3.40
C ARG A 87 4.98 -9.03 2.14
N ALA A 88 3.86 -8.82 1.45
CA ALA A 88 3.84 -7.98 0.25
C ALA A 88 4.17 -6.51 0.56
N LEU A 89 3.59 -5.95 1.62
CA LEU A 89 3.86 -4.57 2.03
C LEU A 89 5.30 -4.39 2.53
N ALA A 90 5.84 -5.39 3.25
CA ALA A 90 7.25 -5.41 3.65
C ALA A 90 8.18 -5.46 2.43
N LEU A 91 7.89 -6.33 1.46
CA LEU A 91 8.66 -6.44 0.22
C LEU A 91 8.65 -5.13 -0.59
N CYS A 92 7.53 -4.42 -0.63
CA CYS A 92 7.44 -3.08 -1.21
C CYS A 92 8.24 -2.02 -0.44
N ALA A 93 8.36 -2.14 0.88
CA ALA A 93 8.99 -1.14 1.71
C ALA A 93 10.51 -1.17 1.64
N VAL A 94 11.10 -2.37 1.70
CA VAL A 94 12.54 -2.55 1.89
C VAL A 94 13.22 -3.40 0.82
N GLY A 95 12.45 -3.93 -0.13
CA GLY A 95 12.96 -4.73 -1.24
C GLY A 95 13.22 -6.19 -0.90
N LYS A 96 13.59 -6.96 -1.92
CA LYS A 96 13.68 -8.43 -1.88
C LYS A 96 14.71 -8.99 -0.91
N ASP A 97 15.79 -8.27 -0.66
CA ASP A 97 16.89 -8.76 0.18
C ASP A 97 16.68 -8.43 1.67
N ASN A 98 15.82 -7.45 1.98
CA ASN A 98 15.67 -6.93 3.34
C ASN A 98 14.34 -7.28 4.01
N TYR A 99 13.30 -7.62 3.24
CA TYR A 99 11.98 -7.86 3.80
C TYR A 99 11.89 -9.02 4.82
N PRO A 100 12.74 -10.08 4.80
CA PRO A 100 12.69 -11.12 5.82
C PRO A 100 13.08 -10.62 7.22
N TYR A 101 13.86 -9.53 7.29
CA TYR A 101 14.28 -8.91 8.55
C TYR A 101 13.26 -7.90 9.08
N LEU A 102 12.13 -7.75 8.39
CA LEU A 102 11.15 -6.72 8.68
C LEU A 102 9.89 -7.31 9.29
N HIS A 103 9.65 -7.02 10.57
CA HIS A 103 8.44 -7.43 11.27
C HIS A 103 7.30 -6.43 11.01
N GLY A 104 6.26 -6.88 10.30
CA GLY A 104 5.12 -6.04 9.91
C GLY A 104 4.38 -5.43 11.11
N GLY A 105 4.13 -6.24 12.14
CA GLY A 105 3.50 -5.80 13.39
C GLY A 105 4.31 -4.73 14.13
N GLU A 106 5.61 -4.92 14.30
CA GLU A 106 6.47 -3.93 14.99
C GLU A 106 6.50 -2.59 14.26
N GLN A 107 6.53 -2.62 12.93
CA GLN A 107 6.43 -1.41 12.11
C GLN A 107 5.11 -0.67 12.30
N ALA A 108 3.98 -1.39 12.30
CA ALA A 108 2.66 -0.81 12.50
C ALA A 108 2.55 -0.17 13.89
N GLU A 109 3.00 -0.86 14.94
CA GLU A 109 3.04 -0.32 16.30
C GLU A 109 3.97 0.89 16.43
N HIS A 110 5.12 0.87 15.76
CA HIS A 110 6.03 2.01 15.75
C HIS A 110 5.43 3.20 15.00
N TRP A 111 4.71 2.95 13.89
CA TRP A 111 3.99 3.99 13.14
C TRP A 111 2.96 4.70 14.00
N GLU A 112 2.16 3.97 14.77
CA GLU A 112 1.14 4.53 15.67
C GLU A 112 1.76 5.37 16.81
N ARG A 113 2.97 5.01 17.25
CA ARG A 113 3.72 5.73 18.28
C ARG A 113 4.43 6.99 17.78
N ARG A 114 4.74 7.10 16.48
CA ARG A 114 5.36 8.33 15.92
C ARG A 114 4.35 9.49 15.92
N ARG A 115 4.45 10.35 16.93
CA ARG A 115 3.67 11.59 17.06
C ARG A 115 4.53 12.84 17.17
N ASP A 116 5.64 12.92 16.44
CA ASP A 116 6.39 14.18 16.37
C ASP A 116 5.64 15.19 15.47
N THR A 117 5.50 16.44 15.95
CA THR A 117 4.68 17.49 15.29
C THR A 117 5.22 17.87 13.92
N LEU A 118 6.56 17.96 13.78
CA LEU A 118 7.22 18.26 12.51
C LEU A 118 7.07 17.12 11.50
N GLY A 119 7.18 15.86 11.93
CA GLY A 119 6.97 14.69 11.10
C GLY A 119 5.54 14.56 10.61
N GLN A 120 4.55 14.89 11.46
CA GLN A 120 3.14 14.95 11.03
C GLN A 120 2.91 16.03 9.97
N LEU A 121 3.54 17.20 10.14
CA LEU A 121 3.49 18.26 9.12
C LEU A 121 4.14 17.81 7.82
N ALA A 122 5.35 17.24 7.86
CA ALA A 122 6.05 16.74 6.69
C ALA A 122 5.27 15.64 5.96
N TYR A 123 4.58 14.80 6.73
CA TYR A 123 3.77 13.70 6.22
C TYR A 123 2.54 14.16 5.40
N LEU A 124 2.02 15.37 5.64
CA LEU A 124 0.97 15.97 4.79
C LEU A 124 1.45 16.22 3.35
N TRP A 125 2.76 16.35 3.15
CA TRP A 125 3.39 16.56 1.84
C TRP A 125 3.89 15.25 1.22
N ALA A 126 3.84 14.14 1.95
CA ALA A 126 4.28 12.84 1.45
C ALA A 126 3.39 12.39 0.29
N THR A 127 4.03 12.06 -0.83
CA THR A 127 3.34 11.58 -2.05
C THR A 127 3.25 10.06 -2.12
N GLN A 128 3.75 9.37 -1.08
CA GLN A 128 3.74 7.93 -0.94
C GLN A 128 3.12 7.59 0.42
N VAL A 129 2.39 6.49 0.45
CA VAL A 129 1.83 5.95 1.69
C VAL A 129 2.84 4.95 2.27
N PRO A 130 3.37 5.19 3.48
CA PRO A 130 4.30 4.26 4.11
C PRO A 130 3.65 2.88 4.29
N ALA A 131 4.42 1.81 4.05
CA ALA A 131 3.93 0.45 4.23
C ALA A 131 3.47 0.18 5.67
N ALA A 132 4.18 0.71 6.66
CA ALA A 132 3.82 0.61 8.07
C ALA A 132 2.42 1.16 8.38
N GLU A 133 2.04 2.29 7.74
CA GLU A 133 0.69 2.83 7.87
C GLU A 133 -0.35 1.90 7.23
N ARG A 134 -0.06 1.37 6.04
CA ARG A 134 -0.96 0.45 5.32
C ARG A 134 -1.22 -0.81 6.15
N VAL A 135 -0.17 -1.37 6.77
CA VAL A 135 -0.29 -2.52 7.68
C VAL A 135 -1.12 -2.16 8.91
N SER A 136 -0.83 -1.03 9.59
CA SER A 136 -1.62 -0.56 10.75
C SER A 136 -3.11 -0.39 10.39
N ARG A 137 -3.41 0.16 9.20
CA ARG A 137 -4.80 0.28 8.71
C ARG A 137 -5.47 -1.08 8.50
N LEU A 138 -4.78 -2.06 7.94
CA LEU A 138 -5.31 -3.42 7.80
C LEU A 138 -5.58 -4.06 9.16
N HIS A 139 -4.66 -3.89 10.12
CA HIS A 139 -4.84 -4.36 11.49
C HIS A 139 -6.05 -3.72 12.18
N HIS A 140 -6.25 -2.41 12.01
CA HIS A 140 -7.42 -1.68 12.51
C HIS A 140 -8.75 -2.22 11.97
N HIS A 141 -8.77 -2.76 10.75
CA HIS A 141 -9.96 -3.38 10.16
C HIS A 141 -10.18 -4.84 10.61
N GLY A 142 -9.45 -5.32 11.62
CA GLY A 142 -9.60 -6.66 12.18
C GLY A 142 -9.03 -7.77 11.28
N LEU A 143 -8.33 -7.40 10.20
CA LEU A 143 -7.59 -8.34 9.38
C LEU A 143 -6.27 -8.62 10.12
N ARG A 144 -6.34 -9.48 11.15
CA ARG A 144 -5.16 -10.02 11.82
C ARG A 144 -4.47 -10.97 10.85
N LEU A 145 -3.42 -10.46 10.23
CA LEU A 145 -2.56 -11.17 9.31
C LEU A 145 -1.78 -12.16 10.18
N ARG A 146 -2.08 -13.46 10.05
CA ARG A 146 -1.37 -14.49 10.82
C ARG A 146 0.05 -14.55 10.26
N THR A 147 1.02 -14.26 11.13
CA THR A 147 2.47 -14.39 10.89
C THR A 147 2.86 -15.82 10.55
#